data_AF-A0A1W9MCG1-F1
#
_entry.id   AF-A0A1W9MCG1-F1
#
_cell.length_a   1.000
_cell.length_b   1.000
_cell.length_c   1.000
_cell.angle_alpha   90.00
_cell.angle_beta   90.00
_cell.angle_gamma   90.00
#
_symmetry.space_group_name_H-M   'P 1'
#
loop_
_entity.id
_entity.type
_entity.pdbx_description
1 polymer ?
#
loop_
_entity_poly.entity_id
_entity_poly.type
_entity_poly.pdbx_seq_one_letter_code
_entity_poly.pdbx_strand_id
1 'polypeptide(L)'
;MSLRSDWPCWEIMKCDPEQVSKCPAFHTDKPCWEIMRELDVCSFNICADCLVYISKQKDSILSREEILSIMCQKGVDVTGSRCPQYRSRNESR
;
A
#
# COMPACT_ATOMS: atom_id res chain seq x y z
N MET A 1 0.61 15.46 -12.51
CA MET A 1 -0.22 14.73 -11.52
C MET A 1 0.68 13.72 -10.83
N SER A 2 1.34 14.12 -9.74
CA SER A 2 2.26 13.25 -9.01
C SER A 2 1.44 12.11 -8.41
N LEU A 3 1.62 10.88 -8.92
CA LEU A 3 1.13 9.74 -8.16
C LEU A 3 1.89 9.76 -6.86
N ARG A 4 1.15 9.74 -5.78
CA ARG A 4 1.61 10.00 -4.43
C ARG A 4 2.57 8.89 -3.99
N SER A 5 3.81 8.93 -4.50
CA SER A 5 4.94 8.04 -4.17
C SER A 5 5.24 8.02 -2.67
N ASP A 6 4.68 8.98 -1.93
CA ASP A 6 4.83 9.17 -0.50
C ASP A 6 3.81 8.39 0.34
N TRP A 7 2.88 7.62 -0.27
CA TRP A 7 1.88 6.90 0.53
C TRP A 7 2.54 5.90 1.46
N PRO A 8 2.20 5.95 2.76
CA PRO A 8 2.70 4.98 3.70
C PRO A 8 2.00 3.64 3.51
N CYS A 9 2.64 2.57 3.97
CA CYS A 9 2.15 1.21 3.76
C CYS A 9 0.76 0.98 4.34
N TRP A 10 0.42 1.61 5.47
CA TRP A 10 -0.85 1.42 6.16
C TRP A 10 -2.05 2.00 5.42
N GLU A 11 -1.86 3.03 4.59
CA GLU A 11 -2.94 3.55 3.74
C GLU A 11 -3.25 2.64 2.55
N ILE A 12 -2.20 2.05 1.97
CA ILE A 12 -2.31 1.09 0.85
C ILE A 12 -2.86 -0.24 1.35
N MET A 13 -2.34 -0.73 2.48
CA MET A 13 -2.71 -2.02 3.05
C MET A 13 -3.99 -1.97 3.88
N LYS A 14 -4.52 -0.77 4.16
CA LYS A 14 -5.70 -0.54 5.00
C LYS A 14 -5.56 -1.18 6.39
N CYS A 15 -4.41 -0.95 7.03
CA CYS A 15 -4.15 -1.48 8.36
C CYS A 15 -5.07 -0.83 9.40
N ASP A 16 -5.47 -1.61 10.40
CA ASP A 16 -6.27 -1.11 11.52
C ASP A 16 -5.50 -0.01 12.30
N PRO A 17 -6.14 1.13 12.65
CA PRO A 17 -5.48 2.23 13.35
C PRO A 17 -4.77 1.84 14.65
N GLU A 18 -5.34 0.88 15.39
CA GLU A 18 -4.75 0.35 16.63
C GLU A 18 -3.46 -0.45 16.39
N GLN A 19 -3.31 -1.05 15.21
CA GLN A 19 -2.10 -1.79 14.81
C GLN A 19 -1.06 -0.85 14.19
N VAL A 20 -1.52 0.21 13.49
CA VAL A 20 -0.64 1.23 12.92
C VAL A 20 0.21 1.90 13.99
N SER A 21 -0.37 2.27 15.14
CA SER A 21 0.38 2.90 16.24
C SER A 21 1.46 2.00 16.87
N LYS A 22 1.32 0.68 16.73
CA LYS A 22 2.28 -0.34 17.19
C LYS A 22 3.30 -0.71 16.11
N CYS A 23 3.09 -0.27 14.87
CA CYS A 23 3.97 -0.59 13.76
C CYS A 23 5.29 0.19 13.87
N PRO A 24 6.45 -0.48 13.82
CA PRO A 24 7.75 0.19 13.88
C PRO A 24 7.94 1.22 12.75
N ALA A 25 7.38 0.95 11.57
CA ALA A 25 7.47 1.86 10.43
C ALA A 25 6.62 3.13 10.57
N PHE A 26 5.64 3.17 11.49
CA PHE A 26 4.79 4.34 11.69
C PHE A 26 5.53 5.49 12.37
N HIS A 27 6.55 5.19 13.18
CA HIS A 27 7.32 6.17 13.94
C HIS A 27 8.61 6.61 13.22
N THR A 28 8.73 6.30 11.93
CA THR A 28 9.95 6.55 11.15
C THR A 28 9.61 7.14 9.78
N ASP A 29 10.51 7.97 9.25
CA ASP A 29 10.42 8.44 7.86
C ASP A 29 10.89 7.39 6.83
N LYS A 30 11.44 6.27 7.32
CA LYS A 30 11.88 5.17 6.47
C LYS A 30 10.66 4.43 5.91
N PRO A 31 10.74 3.91 4.68
CA PRO A 31 9.70 3.06 4.14
C PRO A 31 9.62 1.73 4.90
N CYS A 32 8.41 1.15 4.96
CA CYS A 32 8.17 -0.05 5.77
C CYS A 32 9.08 -1.23 5.42
N TRP A 33 9.46 -1.40 4.15
CA TRP A 33 10.32 -2.52 3.73
C TRP A 33 11.75 -2.37 4.23
N GLU A 34 12.26 -1.14 4.45
CA GLU A 34 13.58 -0.95 5.05
C GLU A 34 13.57 -1.31 6.53
N ILE A 35 12.52 -0.92 7.25
CA ILE A 35 12.33 -1.27 8.66
C ILE A 35 12.16 -2.78 8.84
N MET A 36 11.31 -3.42 8.02
CA MET A 36 11.12 -4.87 8.10
C MET A 36 12.40 -5.64 7.73
N ARG A 37 13.20 -5.14 6.78
CA ARG A 37 14.52 -5.73 6.48
C ARG A 37 15.47 -5.72 7.69
N GLU A 38 15.42 -4.66 8.50
CA GLU A 38 16.24 -4.53 9.71
C GLU A 38 15.73 -5.40 10.86
N LEU A 39 14.40 -5.60 10.97
CA LEU A 39 13.78 -6.35 12.07
C LEU A 39 13.67 -7.86 11.82
N ASP A 40 13.29 -8.25 10.60
CA ASP A 40 13.05 -9.64 10.23
C ASP A 40 13.18 -9.86 8.72
N VAL A 41 14.26 -10.55 8.32
CA VAL A 41 14.55 -10.89 6.92
C VAL A 41 13.45 -11.77 6.29
N CYS A 42 12.75 -12.59 7.09
CA CYS A 42 11.65 -13.41 6.58
C CYS A 42 10.46 -12.53 6.16
N SER A 43 10.11 -11.54 6.97
CA SER A 43 9.08 -10.54 6.66
C SER A 43 9.46 -9.62 5.49
N PHE A 44 10.76 -9.45 5.20
CA PHE A 44 11.22 -8.70 4.03
C PHE A 44 10.86 -9.39 2.70
N ASN A 45 10.93 -10.72 2.63
CA ASN A 45 10.51 -11.45 1.42
C ASN A 45 9.02 -11.22 1.13
N ILE A 46 8.19 -11.10 2.17
CA ILE A 46 6.78 -10.72 2.04
C ILE A 46 6.64 -9.28 1.54
N CYS A 47 7.54 -8.39 1.96
CA CYS A 47 7.55 -7.00 1.49
C CYS A 47 7.96 -6.88 0.01
N ALA A 48 8.86 -7.74 -0.49
CA ALA A 48 9.29 -7.72 -1.89
C ALA A 48 8.13 -8.02 -2.86
N ASP A 49 7.19 -8.87 -2.45
CA ASP A 49 5.97 -9.19 -3.20
C ASP A 49 4.78 -8.28 -2.84
N CYS A 50 4.97 -7.32 -1.92
CA CYS A 50 3.89 -6.46 -1.46
C CYS A 50 3.61 -5.34 -2.46
N LEU A 51 2.32 -5.06 -2.69
CA LEU A 51 1.86 -3.94 -3.52
C LEU A 51 2.51 -2.60 -3.11
N VAL A 52 2.79 -2.39 -1.82
CA VAL A 52 3.47 -1.18 -1.34
C VAL A 52 4.85 -1.04 -1.97
N TYR A 53 5.66 -2.11 -1.92
CA TYR A 53 7.00 -2.11 -2.48
C TYR A 53 6.95 -2.00 -4.00
N ILE A 54 6.18 -2.87 -4.65
CA ILE A 54 6.02 -2.90 -6.11
C ILE A 54 5.57 -1.53 -6.66
N SER A 55 4.65 -0.85 -5.97
CA SER A 55 4.16 0.47 -6.39
C SER A 55 5.22 1.59 -6.38
N LYS A 56 6.33 1.39 -5.65
CA LYS A 56 7.39 2.38 -5.49
C LYS A 56 8.67 2.02 -6.26
N GLN A 57 8.71 0.84 -6.89
CA GLN A 57 9.82 0.43 -7.73
C GLN A 57 9.70 0.99 -9.15
N LYS A 58 10.83 1.45 -9.70
CA LYS A 58 10.91 1.94 -11.08
C LYS A 58 10.78 0.80 -12.10
N ASP A 59 11.26 -0.39 -11.75
CA ASP A 59 11.30 -1.57 -12.62
C ASP A 59 10.23 -2.61 -12.22
N SER A 60 9.05 -2.14 -11.84
CA SER A 60 7.91 -3.01 -11.52
C SER A 60 7.45 -3.79 -12.77
N ILE A 61 7.11 -5.07 -12.58
CA ILE A 61 6.47 -5.91 -13.62
C ILE A 61 5.08 -5.36 -13.99
N LEU A 62 4.41 -4.72 -13.03
CA LEU A 62 3.13 -4.07 -13.24
C LEU A 62 3.34 -2.64 -13.71
N SER A 63 2.59 -2.25 -14.75
CA SER A 63 2.47 -0.87 -15.18
C SER A 63 1.83 0.01 -14.10
N ARG A 64 2.01 1.32 -14.24
CA ARG A 64 1.43 2.33 -13.34
C ARG A 64 -0.10 2.22 -13.30
N GLU A 65 -0.73 1.99 -14.45
CA GLU A 65 -2.18 1.85 -14.59
C GLU A 65 -2.69 0.59 -13.90
N GLU A 66 -1.95 -0.51 -13.98
CA GLU A 66 -2.28 -1.76 -13.28
C GLU A 66 -2.17 -1.61 -11.76
N ILE A 67 -1.08 -0.99 -11.27
CA ILE A 67 -0.91 -0.71 -9.84
C ILE A 67 -2.08 0.13 -9.32
N LEU A 68 -2.50 1.15 -10.06
CA LEU A 68 -3.63 1.99 -9.69
C LEU A 68 -4.95 1.24 -9.70
N SER A 69 -5.17 0.38 -10.68
CA SER A 69 -6.36 -0.48 -10.75
C SER A 69 -6.45 -1.38 -9.52
N ILE A 70 -5.34 -2.04 -9.15
CA ILE A 70 -5.27 -2.91 -7.96
C ILE A 70 -5.52 -2.11 -6.68
N MET A 71 -4.91 -0.92 -6.55
CA MET A 71 -5.15 -0.02 -5.42
C MET A 71 -6.62 0.40 -5.33
N CYS A 72 -7.25 0.80 -6.44
CA CYS A 72 -8.68 1.11 -6.49
C CYS A 72 -9.55 -0.07 -6.08
N GLN A 73 -9.26 -1.28 -6.56
CA GLN A 73 -9.98 -2.50 -6.17
C GLN A 73 -9.86 -2.80 -4.67
N LYS A 74 -8.72 -2.44 -4.07
CA LYS A 74 -8.48 -2.53 -2.63
C LYS A 74 -9.16 -1.40 -1.82
N GLY A 75 -9.80 -0.43 -2.48
CA GLY A 75 -10.48 0.70 -1.84
C GLY A 75 -9.55 1.86 -1.45
N VAL A 76 -8.38 1.94 -2.08
CA VAL A 76 -7.41 3.02 -1.93
C VAL A 76 -7.82 4.14 -2.90
N ASP A 77 -8.11 5.34 -2.39
CA ASP A 77 -8.50 6.49 -3.23
C ASP A 77 -7.27 7.13 -3.90
N VAL A 78 -6.96 6.66 -5.09
CA VAL A 78 -5.76 7.08 -5.85
C VAL A 78 -5.98 8.33 -6.72
N THR A 79 -7.21 8.82 -6.84
CA THR A 79 -7.58 9.86 -7.82
C THR A 79 -8.31 11.06 -7.23
N GLY A 80 -8.67 11.08 -5.94
CA GLY A 80 -9.53 12.12 -5.34
C GLY A 80 -10.92 12.20 -6.00
N SER A 81 -11.18 11.31 -6.94
CA SER A 81 -12.39 11.13 -7.72
C SER A 81 -12.71 9.66 -7.55
N ARG A 82 -13.86 9.38 -6.93
CA ARG A 82 -14.36 8.03 -6.62
C ARG A 82 -14.11 7.09 -7.80
N CYS A 83 -13.32 6.05 -7.57
CA CYS A 83 -13.03 5.05 -8.58
C CYS A 83 -14.35 4.34 -8.96
N PRO A 84 -14.84 4.45 -10.21
CA PRO A 84 -16.20 4.05 -10.59
C PRO A 84 -16.47 2.53 -10.48
N GLN A 85 -15.42 1.73 -10.32
CA GLN A 85 -15.50 0.27 -10.25
C GLN A 85 -15.44 -0.30 -8.83
N TYR A 86 -15.23 0.50 -7.79
CA TYR A 86 -15.26 -0.01 -6.41
C TYR A 86 -16.72 -0.15 -5.94
N ARG A 87 -17.28 -1.35 -6.06
CA ARG A 87 -18.49 -1.74 -5.30
C ARG A 87 -18.06 -2.16 -3.90
N SER A 88 -18.35 -1.33 -2.91
CA SER A 88 -18.22 -1.66 -1.49
C SER A 88 -18.93 -2.99 -1.22
N ARG A 89 -18.22 -3.98 -0.68
CA ARG A 89 -18.78 -5.31 -0.35
C ARG A 89 -19.66 -5.28 0.90
N ASN A 90 -20.51 -4.26 1.04
CA ASN A 90 -21.49 -4.08 2.13
C ASN A 90 -22.84 -3.61 1.56
N GLU A 91 -23.37 -4.33 0.58
CA GLU A 91 -24.77 -4.19 0.13
C GLU A 91 -25.42 -5.58 0.19
N SER A 92 -25.63 -6.03 1.42
CA SER A 92 -26.44 -7.21 1.73
C SER A 92 -27.05 -7.01 3.11
N ARG A 93 -28.11 -6.20 3.15
CA ARG A 93 -29.17 -6.37 4.12
C ARG A 93 -30.49 -5.91 3.53
#